data_AF-A0A257WZB8-F1
#
_entry.id   AF-A0A257WZB8-F1
#
_cell.length_a   1.000
_cell.length_b   1.000
_cell.length_c   1.000
_cell.angle_alpha   90.00
_cell.angle_beta   90.00
_cell.angle_gamma   90.00
#
_symmetry.space_group_name_H-M   'P 1'
#
loop_
_entity.id
_entity.type
_entity.pdbx_description
1 polymer ?
#
loop_
_entity_poly.entity_id
_entity_poly.type
_entity_poly.pdbx_seq_one_letter_code
_entity_poly.pdbx_strand_id
1 'polypeptide(L)'
;GHEEVHLVGCGWGALPATFAAILSDEVKQVTVKHCLRSYGEIAESENYKWPYAIMLPGVLKLFDIDDCRRELQAKSFSEIEPWGSMNGMDER
;
A
#
# COMPACT_ATOMS: atom_id res chain seq x y z
N GLY A 1 11.46 9.77 21.86
CA GLY A 1 11.08 9.01 20.66
C GLY A 1 12.25 8.98 19.71
N HIS A 2 12.25 8.07 18.73
CA HIS A 2 13.24 8.10 17.65
C HIS A 2 12.87 9.19 16.64
N GLU A 3 13.84 9.99 16.20
CA GLU A 3 13.58 11.15 15.33
C GLU A 3 13.48 10.78 13.84
N GLU A 4 13.98 9.59 13.45
CA GLU A 4 14.02 9.12 12.07
C GLU A 4 13.39 7.72 11.96
N VAL A 5 12.06 7.65 11.91
CA VAL A 5 11.35 6.39 11.72
C VAL A 5 11.22 6.07 10.23
N HIS A 6 11.79 4.93 9.82
CA HIS A 6 11.64 4.35 8.49
C HIS A 6 10.76 3.10 8.55
N LEU A 7 9.60 3.14 7.89
CA LEU A 7 8.73 1.97 7.74
C LEU A 7 9.06 1.18 6.48
N VAL A 8 9.20 -0.13 6.62
CA VAL A 8 9.38 -1.05 5.49
C VAL A 8 8.26 -2.08 5.47
N GLY A 9 7.57 -2.19 4.34
CA GLY A 9 6.49 -3.16 4.13
C GLY A 9 6.70 -4.01 2.88
N CYS A 10 6.33 -5.29 2.93
CA CYS A 10 6.45 -6.22 1.79
C CYS A 10 5.15 -7.03 1.60
N GLY A 11 4.70 -7.16 0.35
CA GLY A 11 3.48 -7.86 -0.01
C GLY A 11 2.28 -7.27 0.73
N TRP A 12 1.54 -8.09 1.48
CA TRP A 12 0.40 -7.60 2.26
C TRP A 12 0.80 -6.59 3.34
N GLY A 13 2.02 -6.68 3.87
CA GLY A 13 2.55 -5.75 4.86
C GLY A 13 2.82 -4.36 4.28
N ALA A 14 2.86 -4.21 2.95
CA ALA A 14 2.99 -2.91 2.31
C ALA A 14 1.77 -2.01 2.53
N LEU A 15 0.56 -2.57 2.60
CA LEU A 15 -0.67 -1.81 2.86
C LEU A 15 -0.72 -1.16 4.25
N PRO A 16 -0.55 -1.90 5.37
CA PRO A 16 -0.50 -1.29 6.69
C PRO A 16 0.70 -0.35 6.84
N ALA A 17 1.85 -0.62 6.21
CA ALA A 17 2.98 0.32 6.21
C ALA A 17 2.62 1.64 5.50
N THR A 18 1.94 1.56 4.36
CA THR A 18 1.41 2.71 3.60
C THR A 18 0.46 3.54 4.47
N PHE A 19 -0.54 2.89 5.09
CA PHE A 19 -1.53 3.60 5.90
C PHE A 19 -0.94 4.18 7.18
N ALA A 20 -0.07 3.44 7.87
CA ALA A 20 0.63 3.93 9.05
C ALA A 20 1.51 5.15 8.73
N ALA A 21 2.22 5.12 7.58
CA ALA A 21 3.03 6.24 7.13
C ALA A 21 2.19 7.49 6.80
N ILE A 22 0.96 7.33 6.31
CA ILE A 22 0.05 8.47 6.09
C ILE A 22 -0.44 9.02 7.44
N LEU A 23 -0.87 8.15 8.35
CA LEU A 23 -1.51 8.54 9.61
C LEU A 23 -0.55 9.07 10.68
N SER A 24 0.75 8.75 10.59
CA SER A 24 1.74 9.14 11.59
C SER A 24 2.78 10.12 11.05
N ASP A 25 2.89 11.28 11.71
CA ASP A 25 3.92 12.29 11.42
C ASP A 25 5.31 11.91 11.92
N GLU A 26 5.43 10.90 12.77
CA GLU A 26 6.71 10.36 13.25
C GLU A 26 7.45 9.61 12.14
N VAL A 27 6.72 9.04 11.17
CA VAL A 27 7.30 8.33 10.02
C VAL A 27 7.87 9.34 9.03
N LYS A 28 9.18 9.28 8.80
CA LYS A 28 9.92 10.17 7.88
C LYS A 28 10.26 9.53 6.54
N GLN A 29 10.34 8.20 6.53
CA GLN A 29 10.66 7.42 5.34
C GLN A 29 9.77 6.19 5.26
N VAL A 30 9.40 5.81 4.04
CA VAL A 30 8.65 4.59 3.79
C VAL A 30 9.17 3.88 2.54
N THR A 31 9.38 2.58 2.64
CA THR A 31 9.70 1.71 1.52
C THR A 31 8.72 0.56 1.46
N VAL A 32 8.06 0.41 0.32
CA VAL A 32 7.13 -0.69 0.10
C VAL A 32 7.55 -1.52 -1.09
N LYS A 33 7.56 -2.84 -0.91
CA LYS A 33 7.77 -3.82 -1.99
C LYS A 33 6.47 -4.58 -2.21
N HIS A 34 6.10 -4.82 -3.47
CA HIS A 34 4.94 -5.65 -3.80
C HIS A 34 3.61 -5.12 -3.23
N CYS A 35 3.51 -3.79 -3.07
CA CYS A 35 2.28 -3.14 -2.64
C CYS A 35 1.19 -3.31 -3.70
N LEU A 36 -0.07 -3.40 -3.27
CA LEU A 36 -1.20 -3.40 -4.19
C LEU A 36 -1.17 -2.12 -5.05
N ARG A 37 -1.26 -2.28 -6.36
CA ARG A 37 -1.31 -1.15 -7.30
C ARG A 37 -2.57 -0.32 -7.11
N SER A 38 -3.74 -0.94 -7.14
CA SER A 38 -5.01 -0.22 -7.04
C SER A 38 -6.13 -1.14 -6.55
N TYR A 39 -6.98 -0.65 -5.66
CA TYR A 39 -8.26 -1.24 -5.32
C TYR A 39 -9.24 -1.19 -6.50
N GLY A 40 -9.16 -0.14 -7.32
CA GLY A 40 -9.94 -0.01 -8.56
C GLY A 40 -9.63 -1.12 -9.54
N GLU A 41 -8.34 -1.41 -9.76
CA GLU A 41 -7.89 -2.54 -10.60
C GLU A 41 -8.47 -3.87 -10.11
N ILE A 42 -8.54 -4.10 -8.79
CA ILE A 42 -9.19 -5.29 -8.23
C ILE A 42 -10.70 -5.29 -8.51
N ALA A 43 -11.38 -4.17 -8.32
CA ALA A 43 -12.82 -4.06 -8.51
C ALA A 43 -13.24 -4.26 -9.98
N GLU A 44 -12.39 -3.87 -10.92
CA GLU A 44 -12.61 -4.01 -12.36
C GLU A 44 -12.14 -5.36 -12.92
N SER A 45 -11.35 -6.13 -12.16
CA SER A 45 -10.85 -7.42 -12.59
C SER A 45 -11.87 -8.54 -12.37
N GLU A 46 -12.10 -9.37 -13.38
CA GLU A 46 -12.97 -10.57 -13.27
C GLU A 46 -12.43 -11.57 -12.23
N ASN A 47 -11.10 -11.68 -12.14
CA ASN A 47 -10.41 -12.53 -11.18
C ASN A 47 -9.32 -11.72 -10.46
N TYR A 48 -9.12 -12.01 -9.17
CA TYR A 48 -8.03 -11.43 -8.38
C TYR A 48 -7.47 -12.45 -7.39
N LYS A 49 -6.19 -12.29 -7.04
CA LYS A 49 -5.47 -13.10 -6.06
C LYS A 49 -5.02 -12.23 -4.89
N TRP A 50 -5.94 -11.62 -4.18
CA TRP A 50 -5.65 -10.89 -2.94
C TRP A 50 -6.55 -11.41 -1.82
N PRO A 51 -6.04 -11.53 -0.58
CA PRO A 51 -6.87 -11.99 0.53
C PRO A 51 -7.96 -10.96 0.84
N TYR A 52 -9.17 -11.43 1.14
CA TYR A 52 -10.29 -10.55 1.50
C TYR A 52 -9.97 -9.63 2.70
N ALA A 53 -9.07 -10.06 3.59
CA ALA A 53 -8.61 -9.28 4.75
C ALA A 53 -7.98 -7.91 4.40
N ILE A 54 -7.54 -7.69 3.16
CA ILE A 54 -6.99 -6.40 2.71
C ILE A 54 -8.04 -5.49 2.05
N MET A 55 -9.28 -5.96 1.88
CA MET A 55 -10.35 -5.21 1.22
C MET A 55 -11.07 -4.32 2.23
N LEU A 56 -10.72 -3.04 2.25
CA LEU A 56 -11.35 -2.06 3.12
C LEU A 56 -12.77 -1.73 2.61
N PRO A 57 -13.83 -1.90 3.43
CA PRO A 57 -15.20 -1.67 2.99
C PRO A 57 -15.41 -0.23 2.48
N GLY A 58 -15.86 -0.12 1.23
CA GLY A 58 -16.18 1.18 0.61
C GLY A 58 -14.98 2.07 0.32
N VAL A 59 -13.74 1.54 0.32
CA VAL A 59 -12.51 2.34 0.14
C VAL A 59 -12.53 3.21 -1.10
N LEU A 60 -13.01 2.70 -2.24
CA LEU A 60 -13.10 3.44 -3.50
C LEU A 60 -14.09 4.61 -3.49
N LYS A 61 -14.90 4.76 -2.45
CA LYS A 61 -15.71 5.98 -2.24
C LYS A 61 -14.88 7.13 -1.64
N LEU A 62 -13.70 6.82 -1.11
CA LEU A 62 -12.84 7.75 -0.37
C LEU A 62 -11.50 7.95 -1.06
N PHE A 63 -10.82 6.87 -1.45
CA PHE A 63 -9.50 6.89 -2.08
C PHE A 63 -9.15 5.55 -2.75
N ASP A 64 -8.07 5.58 -3.53
CA ASP A 64 -7.32 4.41 -4.01
C ASP A 64 -5.84 4.46 -3.57
N ILE A 65 -5.07 3.39 -3.73
CA ILE A 65 -3.65 3.34 -3.33
C ILE A 65 -2.81 4.38 -4.07
N ASP A 66 -3.17 4.74 -5.30
CA ASP A 66 -2.47 5.83 -6.01
C ASP A 66 -2.62 7.18 -5.31
N ASP A 67 -3.72 7.40 -4.59
CA ASP A 67 -3.90 8.60 -3.77
C ASP A 67 -2.94 8.55 -2.57
N CYS A 68 -2.81 7.38 -1.93
CA CYS A 68 -1.84 7.16 -0.87
C CYS A 68 -0.39 7.43 -1.34
N ARG A 69 -0.02 6.97 -2.54
CA ARG A 69 1.32 7.21 -3.11
C ARG A 69 1.62 8.68 -3.30
N ARG A 70 0.61 9.47 -3.71
CA ARG A 70 0.76 10.93 -3.89
C ARG A 70 1.01 11.62 -2.55
N GLU A 71 0.26 11.27 -1.52
CA GLU A 71 0.47 11.81 -0.16
C GLU A 71 1.85 11.43 0.40
N LEU A 72 2.31 10.19 0.15
CA LEU A 72 3.60 9.71 0.65
C LEU A 72 4.82 10.33 -0.05
N GLN A 73 4.66 11.05 -1.17
CA GLN A 73 5.78 11.78 -1.79
C GLN A 73 6.42 12.78 -0.82
N ALA A 74 5.68 13.27 0.18
CA ALA A 74 6.20 14.13 1.23
C ALA A 74 7.14 13.41 2.23
N LYS A 75 7.22 12.07 2.21
CA LYS A 75 7.90 11.23 3.23
C LYS A 75 8.94 10.27 2.65
N SER A 76 9.83 10.76 1.78
CA SER A 76 10.93 9.97 1.17
C SER A 76 10.49 8.58 0.71
N PHE A 77 9.39 8.54 -0.06
CA PHE A 77 8.73 7.29 -0.45
C PHE A 77 9.47 6.55 -1.56
N SER A 78 9.59 5.23 -1.39
CA SER A 78 10.14 4.31 -2.38
C SER A 78 9.19 3.13 -2.56
N GLU A 79 8.84 2.83 -3.81
CA GLU A 79 8.03 1.67 -4.19
C GLU A 79 8.82 0.75 -5.10
N ILE A 80 8.75 -0.55 -4.82
CA ILE A 80 9.47 -1.60 -5.54
C ILE A 80 8.43 -2.60 -6.05
N GLU A 81 8.35 -2.75 -7.38
CA GLU A 81 7.56 -3.79 -8.05
C GLU A 81 6.09 -3.88 -7.58
N PRO A 82 5.26 -2.83 -7.76
CA PRO A 82 3.87 -2.87 -7.33
C PRO A 82 3.09 -3.98 -8.05
N TRP A 83 2.31 -4.71 -7.26
CA TRP A 83 1.55 -5.89 -7.66
C TRP A 83 0.16 -5.54 -8.16
N GLY A 84 -0.23 -6.12 -9.29
CA GLY A 84 -1.58 -5.99 -9.83
C GLY A 84 -2.57 -6.93 -9.15
N SER A 85 -3.79 -7.02 -9.70
CA SER A 85 -4.87 -7.84 -9.14
C SER A 85 -4.53 -9.33 -9.02
N MET A 86 -3.62 -9.85 -9.84
CA MET A 86 -3.30 -11.28 -9.92
C MET A 86 -2.07 -11.72 -9.12
N ASN A 87 -1.35 -10.81 -8.47
CA ASN A 87 -0.06 -11.12 -7.83
C ASN A 87 -0.10 -11.23 -6.30
N GLY A 88 -1.22 -10.88 -5.66
CA GLY A 88 -1.29 -10.79 -4.20
C GLY A 88 -1.08 -12.10 -3.43
N MET A 89 -1.04 -13.27 -4.07
CA MET A 89 -0.71 -14.55 -3.42
C MET A 89 0.59 -15.16 -3.96
N ASP A 90 1.36 -14.43 -4.77
CA ASP A 90 2.64 -14.89 -5.30
C ASP A 90 3.71 -14.92 -4.18
N GLU A 91 4.81 -15.65 -4.42
CA GLU A 91 5.92 -15.72 -3.45
C GLU A 91 6.58 -14.33 -3.29
N ARG A 92 6.84 -13.92 -2.04
CA ARG A 92 7.24 -12.56 -1.62
C ARG A 92 8.76 -12.31 -1.71
#